data_AF-A0A0W0SES1-F1
#
_entry.id   AF-A0A0W0SES1-F1
#
_cell.length_a   1.000
_cell.length_b   1.000
_cell.length_c   1.000
_cell.angle_alpha   90.00
_cell.angle_beta   90.00
_cell.angle_gamma   90.00
#
_symmetry.space_group_name_H-M   'P 1'
#
loop_
_entity.id
_entity.type
_entity.pdbx_description
1 polymer ?
#
loop_
_entity_poly.entity_id
_entity_poly.type
_entity_poly.pdbx_seq_one_letter_code
_entity_poly.pdbx_strand_id
1 'polypeptide(L)'
;MSKLTQLFKKAQSNYDNYLKRDNVDGLEETIKAFEKISQSELNATLKKATLTELQNCNEVLFLIAKSYTAYAFAKQKELSYTDAVDSLTKANQCYQDITNYIAKIPPFSLPLDLGRQNTEAEFYKHKMKFEQAKMEQFFIKHKMTGAYDAEKAYEALQNIATAYSTFQRVLEKSYKYISYKIDFGINDELTNSIKDELSEARTLLAQAKNKKSKRRADETPTSKKNDNGNTQKKRRLRQRVIIEEESEQIESLSSINHSKEEEDTYEIPASEQEKRQATSESLPTAMELSQSQPVPLQGLDLLSTLAMSFFAPPQNVSSPLPRMSSTLENSITAQPQLENTNVFWNQNSTHIKDSQECNRLLNEWSLIYFNSLSTPVSEKDNQALTLERLGHALLLAAARLQKESQFFGQQKINPALRIAVQLLSRSAELSTKHFNPELTMKELSAQYAPLLKAFANPGRQLYNLEYLQHLRRQVYKESLLINTREASVTDIVTASFKALANTCFGKDYEIVRDTCFEALLSATYALSKNNHI
;
A
#
# COMPACT_ATOMS: atom_id res chain seq x y z
N MET A 1 -31.95 -1.69 15.56
CA MET A 1 -31.01 -0.92 14.71
C MET A 1 -31.08 0.55 15.08
N SER A 2 -29.96 1.22 15.31
CA SER A 2 -29.93 2.63 15.71
C SER A 2 -30.21 3.56 14.52
N LYS A 3 -30.61 4.82 14.78
CA LYS A 3 -30.76 5.85 13.74
C LYS A 3 -29.46 6.07 12.95
N LEU A 4 -28.31 5.91 13.61
CA LEU A 4 -26.99 6.01 13.00
C LEU A 4 -26.78 4.92 11.94
N THR A 5 -27.11 3.66 12.23
CA THR A 5 -26.98 2.56 11.26
C THR A 5 -27.95 2.70 10.10
N GLN A 6 -29.15 3.27 10.31
CA GLN A 6 -30.09 3.56 9.22
C GLN A 6 -29.56 4.63 8.26
N LEU A 7 -28.77 5.57 8.76
CA LEU A 7 -28.16 6.63 7.97
C LEU A 7 -27.07 6.09 7.02
N PHE A 8 -26.45 4.94 7.35
CA PHE A 8 -25.35 4.35 6.57
C PHE A 8 -25.64 4.24 5.08
N LYS A 9 -26.74 3.56 4.69
CA LYS A 9 -27.08 3.32 3.28
C LYS A 9 -27.30 4.62 2.51
N LYS A 10 -27.93 5.61 3.16
CA LYS A 10 -28.16 6.94 2.55
C LYS A 10 -26.84 7.68 2.39
N ALA A 11 -26.02 7.73 3.42
CA ALA A 11 -24.70 8.35 3.37
C ALA A 11 -23.81 7.72 2.29
N GLN A 12 -23.84 6.39 2.16
CA GLN A 12 -23.01 5.66 1.21
C GLN A 12 -23.44 5.97 -0.22
N SER A 13 -24.74 5.86 -0.50
CA SER A 13 -25.27 6.21 -1.81
C SER A 13 -24.97 7.66 -2.19
N ASN A 14 -25.07 8.60 -1.24
CA ASN A 14 -24.82 10.01 -1.49
C ASN A 14 -23.33 10.29 -1.74
N TYR A 15 -22.45 9.68 -0.95
CA TYR A 15 -21.00 9.83 -1.14
C TYR A 15 -20.53 9.20 -2.47
N ASP A 16 -21.05 8.01 -2.83
CA ASP A 16 -20.75 7.38 -4.11
C ASP A 16 -21.25 8.21 -5.30
N ASN A 17 -22.42 8.84 -5.16
CA ASN A 17 -22.95 9.76 -6.16
C ASN A 17 -22.09 11.02 -6.30
N TYR A 18 -21.57 11.55 -5.19
CA TYR A 18 -20.60 12.65 -5.21
C TYR A 18 -19.33 12.25 -5.98
N LEU A 19 -18.74 11.09 -5.69
CA LEU A 19 -17.55 10.61 -6.40
C LEU A 19 -17.77 10.43 -7.91
N LYS A 20 -19.00 10.09 -8.34
CA LYS A 20 -19.32 9.83 -9.76
C LYS A 20 -19.80 11.06 -10.53
N ARG A 21 -20.55 11.95 -9.87
CA ARG A 21 -21.32 13.02 -10.53
C ARG A 21 -21.05 14.41 -9.93
N ASP A 22 -20.13 14.52 -8.97
CA ASP A 22 -19.83 15.75 -8.23
C ASP A 22 -21.09 16.37 -7.58
N ASN A 23 -22.01 15.51 -7.14
CA ASN A 23 -23.26 15.94 -6.52
C ASN A 23 -23.05 16.37 -5.06
N VAL A 24 -22.74 17.65 -4.86
CA VAL A 24 -22.51 18.25 -3.54
C VAL A 24 -23.78 18.29 -2.67
N ASP A 25 -24.96 18.43 -3.26
CA ASP A 25 -26.23 18.50 -2.52
C ASP A 25 -26.53 17.20 -1.75
N GLY A 26 -26.13 16.06 -2.33
CA GLY A 26 -26.23 14.76 -1.65
C GLY A 26 -25.36 14.69 -0.38
N LEU A 27 -24.19 15.33 -0.36
CA LEU A 27 -23.35 15.43 0.83
C LEU A 27 -24.03 16.28 1.90
N GLU A 28 -24.60 17.43 1.51
CA GLU A 28 -25.30 18.34 2.40
C GLU A 28 -26.52 17.68 3.06
N GLU A 29 -27.31 16.92 2.30
CA GLU A 29 -28.43 16.14 2.85
C GLU A 29 -27.97 15.12 3.91
N THR A 30 -26.82 14.50 3.68
CA THR A 30 -26.24 13.50 4.58
C THR A 30 -25.79 14.14 5.88
N ILE A 31 -25.09 15.28 5.77
CA ILE A 31 -24.65 16.10 6.91
C ILE A 31 -25.86 16.56 7.72
N LYS A 32 -26.89 17.14 7.09
CA LYS A 32 -28.12 17.57 7.76
C LYS A 32 -28.85 16.42 8.43
N ALA A 33 -28.85 15.23 7.84
CA ALA A 33 -29.45 14.05 8.45
C ALA A 33 -28.68 13.60 9.70
N PHE A 34 -27.35 13.71 9.68
CA PHE A 34 -26.50 13.40 10.83
C PHE A 34 -26.65 14.43 11.95
N GLU A 35 -26.69 15.72 11.63
CA GLU A 35 -26.85 16.80 12.62
C GLU A 35 -28.21 16.77 13.36
N LYS A 36 -29.21 16.08 12.81
CA LYS A 36 -30.48 15.81 13.52
C LYS A 36 -30.32 14.82 14.68
N ILE A 37 -29.25 14.02 14.69
CA ILE A 37 -28.94 13.11 15.78
C ILE A 37 -28.21 13.91 16.86
N SER A 38 -28.81 14.01 18.05
CA SER A 38 -28.17 14.74 19.15
C SER A 38 -26.86 14.07 19.59
N GLN A 39 -25.87 14.86 20.00
CA GLN A 39 -24.58 14.32 20.50
C GLN A 39 -24.78 13.39 21.72
N SER A 40 -25.80 13.65 22.54
CA SER A 40 -26.19 12.78 23.65
C SER A 40 -26.66 11.41 23.17
N GLU A 41 -27.52 11.38 22.14
CA GLU A 41 -28.02 10.15 21.52
C GLU A 41 -26.90 9.36 20.83
N LEU A 42 -25.99 10.07 20.13
CA LEU A 42 -24.81 9.46 19.51
C LEU A 42 -23.92 8.79 20.57
N ASN A 43 -23.57 9.52 21.63
CA ASN A 43 -22.77 9.00 22.73
C ASN A 43 -23.43 7.82 23.45
N ALA A 44 -24.75 7.89 23.68
CA ALA A 44 -25.49 6.80 24.28
C ALA A 44 -25.49 5.54 23.39
N THR A 45 -25.57 5.71 22.08
CA THR A 45 -25.52 4.62 21.10
C THR A 45 -24.14 3.98 21.09
N LEU A 46 -23.06 4.77 21.00
CA LEU A 46 -21.69 4.27 20.96
C LEU A 46 -21.27 3.60 22.29
N LYS A 47 -21.76 4.09 23.44
CA LYS A 47 -21.50 3.47 24.75
C LYS A 47 -22.18 2.11 24.93
N LYS A 48 -23.39 1.94 24.37
CA LYS A 48 -24.20 0.73 24.54
C LYS A 48 -23.99 -0.31 23.43
N ALA A 49 -23.31 0.06 22.36
CA ALA A 49 -23.06 -0.80 21.22
C ALA A 49 -22.22 -2.03 21.63
N THR A 50 -22.65 -3.20 21.16
CA THR A 50 -21.79 -4.40 21.12
C THR A 50 -20.59 -4.17 20.19
N LEU A 51 -19.56 -5.02 20.26
CA LEU A 51 -18.35 -4.86 19.43
C LEU A 51 -18.68 -4.78 17.92
N THR A 52 -19.58 -5.65 17.44
CA THR A 52 -20.03 -5.66 16.04
C THR A 52 -20.86 -4.42 15.69
N GLU A 53 -21.72 -3.95 16.60
CA GLU A 53 -22.48 -2.72 16.38
C GLU A 53 -21.56 -1.49 16.38
N LEU A 54 -20.53 -1.47 17.22
CA LEU A 54 -19.55 -0.40 17.28
C LEU A 54 -18.77 -0.32 15.97
N GLN A 55 -18.36 -1.47 15.41
CA GLN A 55 -17.72 -1.53 14.09
C GLN A 55 -18.58 -0.88 13.00
N ASN A 56 -19.87 -1.22 12.95
CA ASN A 56 -20.81 -0.62 12.00
C ASN A 56 -21.03 0.88 12.26
N CYS A 57 -21.09 1.30 13.53
CA CYS A 57 -21.22 2.71 13.88
C CYS A 57 -19.98 3.52 13.45
N ASN A 58 -18.78 2.94 13.60
CA ASN A 58 -17.54 3.56 13.17
C ASN A 58 -17.51 3.74 11.64
N GLU A 59 -17.98 2.77 10.87
CA GLU A 59 -18.09 2.91 9.40
C GLU A 59 -18.99 4.09 8.99
N VAL A 60 -20.11 4.28 9.69
CA VAL A 60 -20.97 5.46 9.48
C VAL A 60 -20.20 6.74 9.82
N LEU A 61 -19.52 6.78 10.96
CA LEU A 61 -18.75 7.97 11.38
C LEU A 61 -17.61 8.31 10.40
N PHE A 62 -16.89 7.31 9.87
CA PHE A 62 -15.90 7.50 8.81
C PHE A 62 -16.53 8.16 7.58
N LEU A 63 -17.69 7.67 7.16
CA LEU A 63 -18.36 8.15 5.97
C LEU A 63 -18.93 9.57 6.15
N ILE A 64 -19.46 9.88 7.33
CA ILE A 64 -19.88 11.23 7.71
C ILE A 64 -18.69 12.18 7.72
N ALA A 65 -17.57 11.80 8.34
CA ALA A 65 -16.37 12.61 8.36
C ALA A 65 -15.85 12.90 6.96
N LYS A 66 -15.80 11.88 6.09
CA LYS A 66 -15.45 12.03 4.66
C LYS A 66 -16.41 12.98 3.93
N SER A 67 -17.71 12.91 4.25
CA SER A 67 -18.72 13.79 3.67
C SER A 67 -18.54 15.25 4.10
N TYR A 68 -18.27 15.51 5.38
CA TYR A 68 -17.94 16.85 5.88
C TYR A 68 -16.69 17.44 5.20
N THR A 69 -15.62 16.65 5.10
CA THR A 69 -14.40 17.10 4.43
C THR A 69 -14.65 17.42 2.96
N ALA A 70 -15.31 16.52 2.23
CA ALA A 70 -15.63 16.72 0.82
C ALA A 70 -16.52 17.95 0.60
N TYR A 71 -17.55 18.12 1.43
CA TYR A 71 -18.45 19.28 1.38
C TYR A 71 -17.70 20.60 1.62
N ALA A 72 -16.82 20.65 2.62
CA ALA A 72 -16.04 21.85 2.94
C ALA A 72 -15.15 22.29 1.77
N PHE A 73 -14.48 21.34 1.09
CA PHE A 73 -13.63 21.64 -0.06
C PHE A 73 -14.42 21.93 -1.34
N ALA A 74 -15.53 21.23 -1.57
CA ALA A 74 -16.37 21.47 -2.74
C ALA A 74 -17.00 22.89 -2.70
N LYS A 75 -17.47 23.33 -1.52
CA LYS A 75 -18.05 24.67 -1.33
C LYS A 75 -17.08 25.71 -0.76
N GLN A 76 -15.76 25.48 -0.81
CA GLN A 76 -14.77 26.39 -0.20
C GLN A 76 -14.82 27.84 -0.73
N LYS A 77 -15.34 28.05 -1.94
CA LYS A 77 -15.53 29.39 -2.55
C LYS A 77 -16.82 30.08 -2.11
N GLU A 78 -17.81 29.31 -1.68
CA GLU A 78 -19.14 29.79 -1.30
C GLU A 78 -19.28 29.94 0.21
N LEU A 79 -18.59 29.09 0.98
CA LEU A 79 -18.60 29.07 2.44
C LEU A 79 -17.72 30.17 3.02
N SER A 80 -18.12 30.66 4.19
CA SER A 80 -17.23 31.48 5.02
C SER A 80 -16.09 30.62 5.59
N TYR A 81 -14.98 31.26 5.95
CA TYR A 81 -13.86 30.58 6.61
C TYR A 81 -14.32 29.82 7.87
N THR A 82 -15.21 30.44 8.66
CA THR A 82 -15.72 29.84 9.89
C THR A 82 -16.55 28.59 9.62
N ASP A 83 -17.40 28.60 8.59
CA ASP A 83 -18.25 27.45 8.27
C ASP A 83 -17.45 26.28 7.68
N ALA A 84 -16.45 26.59 6.84
CA ALA A 84 -15.54 25.59 6.29
C ALA A 84 -14.71 24.92 7.40
N VAL A 85 -14.16 25.70 8.33
CA VAL A 85 -13.41 25.17 9.48
C VAL A 85 -14.31 24.43 10.47
N ASP A 86 -15.54 24.89 10.71
CA ASP A 86 -16.52 24.18 11.54
C ASP A 86 -16.82 22.79 10.95
N SER A 87 -17.01 22.70 9.63
CA SER A 87 -17.21 21.43 8.93
C SER A 87 -16.02 20.48 9.10
N LEU A 88 -14.79 20.96 8.96
CA LEU A 88 -13.58 20.16 9.18
C LEU A 88 -13.41 19.77 10.66
N THR A 89 -13.84 20.63 11.59
CA THR A 89 -13.81 20.35 13.02
C THR A 89 -14.81 19.25 13.39
N LYS A 90 -16.02 19.27 12.82
CA LYS A 90 -17.01 18.20 12.94
C LYS A 90 -16.52 16.88 12.35
N ALA A 91 -15.83 16.92 11.21
CA ALA A 91 -15.18 15.73 10.64
C ALA A 91 -14.13 15.15 11.61
N ASN A 92 -13.29 16.01 12.19
CA ASN A 92 -12.30 15.58 13.17
C ASN A 92 -12.94 15.02 14.45
N GLN A 93 -14.06 15.59 14.90
CA GLN A 93 -14.81 15.09 16.05
C GLN A 93 -15.29 13.65 15.81
N CYS A 94 -15.76 13.32 14.61
CA CYS A 94 -16.16 11.94 14.27
C CYS A 94 -14.99 10.95 14.43
N TYR A 95 -13.79 11.31 13.95
CA TYR A 95 -12.61 10.47 14.14
C TYR A 95 -12.18 10.37 15.61
N GLN A 96 -12.29 11.47 16.37
CA GLN A 96 -12.02 11.45 17.81
C GLN A 96 -12.99 10.52 18.54
N ASP A 97 -14.28 10.60 18.24
CA ASP A 97 -15.30 9.73 18.83
C ASP A 97 -14.95 8.25 18.57
N ILE A 98 -14.58 7.88 17.34
CA ILE A 98 -14.12 6.51 17.01
C ILE A 98 -12.96 6.10 17.93
N THR A 99 -11.88 6.89 17.99
CA THR A 99 -10.69 6.56 18.81
C THR A 99 -11.02 6.49 20.31
N ASN A 100 -11.87 7.39 20.81
CA ASN A 100 -12.25 7.47 22.22
C ASN A 100 -13.10 6.27 22.67
N TYR A 101 -13.95 5.74 21.79
CA TYR A 101 -14.77 4.58 22.12
C TYR A 101 -14.00 3.28 21.98
N ILE A 102 -13.10 3.17 21.00
CA ILE A 102 -12.23 1.99 20.87
C ILE A 102 -11.23 1.92 22.03
N ALA A 103 -10.67 3.04 22.49
CA ALA A 103 -9.72 3.08 23.60
C ALA A 103 -10.28 2.56 24.94
N LYS A 104 -11.61 2.45 25.07
CA LYS A 104 -12.26 1.86 26.27
C LYS A 104 -12.24 0.34 26.27
N ILE A 105 -11.95 -0.29 25.12
CA ILE A 105 -11.85 -1.73 24.98
C ILE A 105 -10.41 -2.13 25.35
N PRO A 106 -10.21 -3.07 26.29
CA PRO A 106 -8.87 -3.53 26.62
C PRO A 106 -8.14 -4.10 25.41
N PRO A 107 -6.82 -3.85 25.23
CA PRO A 107 -6.08 -4.27 24.04
C PRO A 107 -6.19 -5.76 23.70
N PHE A 108 -6.25 -6.63 24.71
CA PHE A 108 -6.38 -8.08 24.54
C PHE A 108 -7.76 -8.55 24.06
N SER A 109 -8.79 -7.69 24.20
CA SER A 109 -10.16 -7.96 23.78
C SER A 109 -10.54 -7.21 22.50
N LEU A 110 -9.59 -6.47 21.90
CA LEU A 110 -9.85 -5.64 20.73
C LEU A 110 -9.86 -6.52 19.46
N PRO A 111 -11.01 -6.65 18.77
CA PRO A 111 -11.07 -7.33 17.49
C PRO A 111 -10.16 -6.65 16.46
N LEU A 112 -9.62 -7.44 15.53
CA LEU A 112 -8.69 -6.95 14.50
C LEU A 112 -9.28 -5.79 13.69
N ASP A 113 -10.57 -5.87 13.34
CA ASP A 113 -11.26 -4.84 12.56
C ASP A 113 -11.37 -3.51 13.32
N LEU A 114 -11.71 -3.55 14.61
CA LEU A 114 -11.73 -2.35 15.46
C LEU A 114 -10.30 -1.81 15.66
N GLY A 115 -9.29 -2.67 15.75
CA GLY A 115 -7.88 -2.25 15.75
C GLY A 115 -7.49 -1.49 14.48
N ARG A 116 -7.92 -1.98 13.31
CA ARG A 116 -7.70 -1.33 12.02
C ARG A 116 -8.43 0.02 11.94
N GLN A 117 -9.71 0.06 12.33
CA GLN A 117 -10.49 1.29 12.39
C GLN A 117 -9.86 2.32 13.35
N ASN A 118 -9.29 1.89 14.47
CA ASN A 118 -8.59 2.80 15.38
C ASN A 118 -7.36 3.44 14.72
N THR A 119 -6.55 2.63 14.03
CA THR A 119 -5.36 3.12 13.34
C THR A 119 -5.73 4.05 12.17
N GLU A 120 -6.79 3.71 11.43
CA GLU A 120 -7.34 4.56 10.37
C GLU A 120 -7.84 5.90 10.91
N ALA A 121 -8.60 5.89 12.02
CA ALA A 121 -9.10 7.11 12.64
C ALA A 121 -7.96 8.00 13.17
N GLU A 122 -6.91 7.43 13.78
CA GLU A 122 -5.71 8.20 14.19
C GLU A 122 -5.00 8.84 13.00
N PHE A 123 -4.86 8.12 11.89
CA PHE A 123 -4.31 8.69 10.66
C PHE A 123 -5.14 9.89 10.18
N TYR A 124 -6.46 9.74 10.12
CA TYR A 124 -7.32 10.83 9.66
C TYR A 124 -7.36 12.02 10.64
N LYS A 125 -7.21 11.82 11.96
CA LYS A 125 -7.02 12.92 12.92
C LYS A 125 -5.78 13.75 12.60
N HIS A 126 -4.67 13.11 12.25
CA HIS A 126 -3.48 13.82 11.79
C HIS A 126 -3.72 14.52 10.44
N LYS A 127 -4.39 13.85 9.50
CA LYS A 127 -4.73 14.42 8.20
C LYS A 127 -5.65 15.64 8.32
N MET A 128 -6.60 15.66 9.27
CA MET A 128 -7.49 16.80 9.47
C MET A 128 -6.77 18.08 9.86
N LYS A 129 -5.66 18.01 10.62
CA LYS A 129 -4.83 19.19 10.90
C LYS A 129 -4.19 19.75 9.63
N PHE A 130 -3.76 18.87 8.72
CA PHE A 130 -3.26 19.25 7.41
C PHE A 130 -4.35 19.89 6.54
N GLU A 131 -5.54 19.28 6.46
CA GLU A 131 -6.66 19.82 5.67
C GLU A 131 -7.18 21.17 6.23
N GLN A 132 -7.18 21.35 7.56
CA GLN A 132 -7.50 22.65 8.18
C GLN A 132 -6.50 23.73 7.80
N ALA A 133 -5.20 23.43 7.84
CA ALA A 133 -4.14 24.35 7.41
C ALA A 133 -4.26 24.68 5.91
N LYS A 134 -4.62 23.70 5.09
CA LYS A 134 -4.90 23.88 3.65
C LYS A 134 -6.08 24.81 3.40
N MET A 135 -7.16 24.62 4.14
CA MET A 135 -8.32 25.51 4.08
C MET A 135 -7.94 26.94 4.50
N GLU A 136 -7.20 27.09 5.59
CA GLU A 136 -6.75 28.41 6.06
C GLU A 136 -5.84 29.10 5.03
N GLN A 137 -4.91 28.38 4.42
CA GLN A 137 -4.06 28.88 3.35
C GLN A 137 -4.89 29.39 2.16
N PHE A 138 -5.93 28.66 1.75
CA PHE A 138 -6.84 29.08 0.68
C PHE A 138 -7.50 30.43 0.99
N PHE A 139 -8.05 30.60 2.20
CA PHE A 139 -8.67 31.87 2.60
C PHE A 139 -7.66 33.01 2.76
N ILE A 140 -6.44 32.75 3.25
CA ILE A 140 -5.38 33.75 3.30
C ILE A 140 -5.00 34.21 1.90
N LYS A 141 -4.79 33.28 0.97
CA LYS A 141 -4.48 33.58 -0.44
C LYS A 141 -5.56 34.47 -1.07
N HIS A 142 -6.83 34.15 -0.82
CA HIS A 142 -7.94 34.98 -1.30
C HIS A 142 -8.04 36.34 -0.61
N LYS A 143 -7.63 36.46 0.65
CA LYS A 143 -7.62 37.77 1.35
C LYS A 143 -6.41 38.63 0.98
N MET A 144 -5.28 38.03 0.64
CA MET A 144 -4.04 38.74 0.26
C MET A 144 -4.15 39.54 -1.05
N THR A 145 -5.16 39.26 -1.88
CA THR A 145 -5.49 40.05 -3.08
C THR A 145 -6.19 41.38 -2.74
N GLY A 146 -6.66 41.56 -1.49
CA GLY A 146 -7.32 42.77 -0.99
C GLY A 146 -6.55 43.48 0.14
N ALA A 147 -7.29 44.27 0.93
CA ALA A 147 -6.76 44.93 2.13
C ALA A 147 -6.65 43.90 3.27
N TYR A 148 -5.43 43.46 3.55
CA TYR A 148 -5.16 42.41 4.53
C TYR A 148 -4.16 42.83 5.60
N ASP A 149 -4.38 42.34 6.83
CA ASP A 149 -3.51 42.55 7.98
C ASP A 149 -2.27 41.65 7.92
N ALA A 150 -1.18 42.17 7.37
CA ALA A 150 0.05 41.43 7.11
C ALA A 150 0.64 40.71 8.34
N GLU A 151 0.39 41.19 9.56
CA GLU A 151 0.89 40.53 10.77
C GLU A 151 0.12 39.23 11.06
N LYS A 152 -1.21 39.27 10.95
CA LYS A 152 -2.05 38.08 11.14
C LYS A 152 -1.80 37.00 10.09
N ALA A 153 -1.47 37.35 8.82
CA ALA A 153 -1.14 36.30 7.83
C ALA A 153 0.20 35.70 8.14
N TYR A 154 1.15 36.51 8.59
CA TYR A 154 2.48 36.01 8.84
C TYR A 154 2.44 34.93 9.91
N GLU A 155 1.73 35.18 11.01
CA GLU A 155 1.53 34.19 12.09
C GLU A 155 0.76 32.96 11.59
N ALA A 156 -0.36 33.16 10.88
CA ALA A 156 -1.16 32.06 10.35
C ALA A 156 -0.38 31.20 9.34
N LEU A 157 0.40 31.80 8.43
CA LEU A 157 1.25 31.08 7.47
C LEU A 157 2.39 30.32 8.15
N GLN A 158 2.93 30.84 9.26
CA GLN A 158 3.92 30.13 10.06
C GLN A 158 3.30 28.90 10.73
N ASN A 159 2.07 29.02 11.24
CA ASN A 159 1.31 27.90 11.80
C ASN A 159 0.98 26.86 10.71
N ILE A 160 0.56 27.28 9.52
CA ILE A 160 0.31 26.42 8.35
C ILE A 160 1.57 25.65 7.95
N ALA A 161 2.70 26.34 7.78
CA ALA A 161 3.97 25.69 7.43
C ALA A 161 4.42 24.67 8.48
N THR A 162 4.17 24.97 9.76
CA THR A 162 4.44 24.06 10.88
C THR A 162 3.52 22.84 10.84
N ALA A 163 2.23 23.02 10.55
CA ALA A 163 1.26 21.93 10.42
C ALA A 163 1.63 20.99 9.27
N TYR A 164 2.02 21.50 8.12
CA TYR A 164 2.48 20.70 6.98
C TYR A 164 3.76 19.92 7.29
N SER A 165 4.76 20.59 7.87
CA SER A 165 6.02 19.94 8.26
C SER A 165 5.80 18.85 9.31
N THR A 166 4.88 19.09 10.25
CA THR A 166 4.51 18.12 11.28
C THR A 166 3.80 16.92 10.67
N PHE A 167 2.84 17.14 9.76
CA PHE A 167 2.14 16.06 9.09
C PHE A 167 3.09 15.21 8.23
N GLN A 168 3.98 15.85 7.46
CA GLN A 168 5.02 15.15 6.70
C GLN A 168 5.89 14.26 7.60
N ARG A 169 6.35 14.79 8.74
CA ARG A 169 7.14 14.04 9.72
C ARG A 169 6.35 12.86 10.31
N VAL A 170 5.06 13.03 10.57
CA VAL A 170 4.18 11.96 11.05
C VAL A 170 4.07 10.85 10.00
N LEU A 171 3.91 11.18 8.72
CA LEU A 171 3.89 10.20 7.63
C LEU A 171 5.22 9.40 7.57
N GLU A 172 6.35 10.09 7.66
CA GLU A 172 7.68 9.48 7.58
C GLU A 172 8.02 8.59 8.79
N LYS A 173 7.59 8.99 10.00
CA LYS A 173 7.90 8.27 11.25
C LYS A 173 6.87 7.19 11.59
N SER A 174 5.60 7.57 11.68
CA SER A 174 4.53 6.71 12.21
C SER A 174 3.92 5.80 11.14
N TYR A 175 3.95 6.22 9.88
CA TYR A 175 3.34 5.50 8.75
C TYR A 175 4.37 5.01 7.72
N LYS A 176 5.57 4.63 8.21
CA LYS A 176 6.68 4.13 7.38
C LYS A 176 6.35 2.81 6.67
N TYR A 177 5.55 1.95 7.30
CA TYR A 177 5.23 0.62 6.81
C TYR A 177 4.40 0.68 5.51
N ILE A 178 4.73 -0.19 4.56
CA ILE A 178 4.09 -0.25 3.24
C ILE A 178 2.59 -0.55 3.37
N SER A 179 2.20 -1.40 4.33
CA SER A 179 0.79 -1.71 4.61
C SER A 179 -0.02 -0.45 4.88
N TYR A 180 0.44 0.42 5.79
CA TYR A 180 -0.21 1.69 6.09
C TYR A 180 -0.21 2.66 4.91
N LYS A 181 0.85 2.66 4.10
CA LYS A 181 0.87 3.50 2.90
C LYS A 181 -0.20 3.08 1.89
N ILE A 182 -0.41 1.78 1.71
CA ILE A 182 -1.46 1.26 0.84
C ILE A 182 -2.84 1.50 1.46
N ASP A 183 -3.04 1.12 2.72
CA ASP A 183 -4.34 1.18 3.39
C ASP A 183 -4.87 2.63 3.50
N PHE A 184 -3.99 3.60 3.70
CA PHE A 184 -4.36 5.02 3.87
C PHE A 184 -4.14 5.88 2.61
N GLY A 185 -3.75 5.27 1.49
CA GLY A 185 -3.50 5.99 0.24
C GLY A 185 -2.35 7.00 0.33
N ILE A 186 -1.32 6.72 1.13
CA ILE A 186 -0.10 7.54 1.22
C ILE A 186 0.77 7.21 0.00
N ASN A 187 0.47 7.87 -1.11
CA ASN A 187 1.18 7.76 -2.38
C ASN A 187 2.16 8.93 -2.59
N ASP A 188 2.92 8.85 -3.68
CA ASP A 188 3.84 9.92 -4.06
C ASP A 188 3.07 11.23 -4.38
N GLU A 189 1.82 11.13 -4.82
CA GLU A 189 0.95 12.29 -5.09
C GLU A 189 0.62 13.07 -3.81
N LEU A 190 0.21 12.41 -2.72
CA LEU A 190 -0.01 13.07 -1.43
C LEU A 190 1.30 13.69 -0.91
N THR A 191 2.41 12.97 -1.04
CA THR A 191 3.72 13.45 -0.59
C THR A 191 4.17 14.69 -1.38
N ASN A 192 3.94 14.69 -2.69
CA ASN A 192 4.22 15.85 -3.55
C ASN A 192 3.26 17.00 -3.24
N SER A 193 1.96 16.74 -3.06
CA SER A 193 0.99 17.77 -2.67
C SER A 193 1.38 18.46 -1.35
N ILE A 194 1.87 17.73 -0.35
CA ILE A 194 2.35 18.34 0.91
C ILE A 194 3.57 19.24 0.64
N LYS A 195 4.52 18.81 -0.20
CA LYS A 195 5.70 19.61 -0.55
C LYS A 195 5.33 20.86 -1.33
N ASP A 196 4.42 20.74 -2.28
CA ASP A 196 3.95 21.84 -3.12
C ASP A 196 3.24 22.89 -2.26
N GLU A 197 2.29 22.47 -1.42
CA GLU A 197 1.56 23.36 -0.49
C GLU A 197 2.51 24.02 0.52
N LEU A 198 3.53 23.30 1.00
CA LEU A 198 4.55 23.84 1.89
C LEU A 198 5.44 24.87 1.19
N SER A 199 5.80 24.62 -0.07
CA SER A 199 6.53 25.59 -0.88
C SER A 199 5.68 26.85 -1.09
N GLU A 200 4.38 26.69 -1.39
CA GLU A 200 3.45 27.80 -1.58
C GLU A 200 3.30 28.61 -0.29
N ALA A 201 3.06 27.98 0.86
CA ALA A 201 2.98 28.65 2.15
C ALA A 201 4.25 29.46 2.47
N ARG A 202 5.44 28.92 2.14
CA ARG A 202 6.73 29.64 2.28
C ARG A 202 6.82 30.85 1.35
N THR A 203 6.36 30.74 0.10
CA THR A 203 6.34 31.89 -0.81
C THR A 203 5.40 32.99 -0.32
N LEU A 204 4.20 32.64 0.17
CA LEU A 204 3.25 33.59 0.75
C LEU A 204 3.83 34.26 2.02
N LEU A 205 4.56 33.51 2.84
CA LEU A 205 5.21 34.03 4.04
C LEU A 205 6.31 35.06 3.67
N ALA A 206 7.12 34.77 2.65
CA ALA A 206 8.11 35.72 2.13
C ALA A 206 7.44 37.00 1.58
N GLN A 207 6.32 36.87 0.88
CA GLN A 207 5.54 38.02 0.39
C GLN A 207 4.97 38.86 1.55
N ALA A 208 4.43 38.23 2.59
CA ALA A 208 3.93 38.92 3.78
C ALA A 208 5.05 39.68 4.52
N LYS A 209 6.22 39.06 4.66
CA LYS A 209 7.41 39.68 5.28
C LYS A 209 7.89 40.93 4.53
N ASN A 210 7.92 40.87 3.20
CA ASN A 210 8.34 42.00 2.36
C ASN A 210 7.37 43.18 2.45
N LYS A 211 6.05 42.94 2.53
CA LYS A 211 5.05 44.00 2.74
C LYS A 211 5.17 44.66 4.12
N LYS A 212 5.51 43.89 5.16
CA LYS A 212 5.75 44.40 6.53
C LYS A 212 6.97 45.34 6.58
N SER A 213 8.04 44.98 5.88
CA SER A 213 9.23 45.82 5.74
C SER A 213 8.93 47.15 5.02
N LYS A 214 8.08 47.13 4.00
CA LYS A 214 7.75 48.32 3.20
C LYS A 214 6.90 49.35 3.97
N ARG A 215 5.91 48.90 4.75
CA ARG A 215 5.13 49.80 5.64
C ARG A 215 5.99 50.48 6.72
N ARG A 216 6.94 49.76 7.31
CA ARG A 216 7.87 50.35 8.30
C ARG A 216 8.85 51.37 7.71
N ALA A 217 9.09 51.33 6.40
CA ALA A 217 9.91 52.34 5.72
C ALA A 217 9.11 53.61 5.35
N ASP A 218 7.81 53.46 5.07
CA ASP A 218 6.93 54.59 4.73
C ASP A 218 6.36 55.31 5.97
N GLU A 219 6.39 54.68 7.15
CA GLU A 219 6.11 55.34 8.44
C GLU A 219 7.35 56.07 8.97
N THR A 220 7.86 57.02 8.19
CA THR A 220 8.80 58.03 8.72
C THR A 220 7.96 59.23 9.23
N PRO A 221 8.06 59.64 10.50
CA PRO A 221 7.27 60.75 11.02
C PRO A 221 7.77 62.07 10.43
N THR A 222 6.93 62.73 9.64
CA THR A 222 7.06 64.15 9.34
C THR A 222 6.84 64.97 10.62
N SER A 223 7.92 65.45 11.25
CA SER A 223 7.86 66.65 12.10
C SER A 223 9.21 67.41 12.13
N LYS A 224 9.24 68.47 11.30
CA LYS A 224 9.89 69.79 11.39
C LYS A 224 11.04 70.07 12.40
N LYS A 225 12.13 70.66 11.83
CA LYS A 225 13.00 71.78 12.31
C LYS A 225 13.76 71.58 13.64
N ASN A 226 15.07 71.83 13.81
CA ASN A 226 15.91 72.95 13.34
C ASN A 226 17.42 72.62 13.50
N ASP A 227 18.22 73.26 12.65
CA ASP A 227 19.61 73.75 12.74
C ASP A 227 20.74 73.13 13.61
N ASN A 228 21.87 73.02 12.89
CA ASN A 228 23.28 73.24 13.27
C ASN A 228 24.01 72.28 14.23
N GLY A 229 25.10 71.69 13.72
CA GLY A 229 26.11 71.08 14.58
C GLY A 229 27.09 70.13 13.90
N ASN A 230 27.89 70.67 12.98
CA ASN A 230 29.20 70.20 12.54
C ASN A 230 29.87 69.09 13.41
N THR A 231 30.17 67.91 12.85
CA THR A 231 31.54 67.34 12.91
C THR A 231 31.72 66.09 12.04
N GLN A 232 32.86 66.12 11.36
CA GLN A 232 33.42 65.12 10.47
C GLN A 232 33.74 63.78 11.18
N LYS A 233 33.64 62.65 10.45
CA LYS A 233 34.82 61.91 9.91
C LYS A 233 34.46 60.48 9.47
N LYS A 234 34.82 60.20 8.20
CA LYS A 234 35.54 59.01 7.69
C LYS A 234 34.81 57.64 7.84
N ARG A 235 34.76 56.71 6.88
CA ARG A 235 35.63 56.44 5.72
C ARG A 235 34.98 55.33 4.85
N ARG A 236 34.98 55.54 3.53
CA ARG A 236 35.18 54.59 2.39
C ARG A 236 34.24 53.37 2.25
N LEU A 237 33.40 53.37 1.19
CA LEU A 237 33.65 52.82 -0.17
C LEU A 237 33.61 51.28 -0.19
N ARG A 238 32.45 50.69 -0.52
CA ARG A 238 32.04 50.19 -1.86
C ARG A 238 32.85 48.98 -2.34
N GLN A 239 32.21 47.83 -2.37
CA GLN A 239 32.24 46.97 -3.55
C GLN A 239 30.90 46.22 -3.71
N ARG A 240 30.55 45.98 -4.96
CA ARG A 240 29.26 45.55 -5.50
C ARG A 240 29.48 44.17 -6.14
N VAL A 241 28.41 43.39 -6.30
CA VAL A 241 28.15 42.38 -7.36
C VAL A 241 28.51 40.90 -7.07
N ILE A 242 27.44 40.08 -6.98
CA ILE A 242 27.14 38.71 -7.50
C ILE A 242 28.03 37.56 -6.97
N ILE A 243 27.49 36.49 -6.36
CA ILE A 243 27.07 35.16 -6.89
C ILE A 243 26.48 34.42 -5.65
N GLU A 244 25.23 33.92 -5.67
CA GLU A 244 24.85 32.50 -5.89
C GLU A 244 25.54 31.50 -4.92
N GLU A 245 24.79 30.51 -4.42
CA GLU A 245 25.19 29.41 -3.50
C GLU A 245 25.08 29.67 -1.98
N GLU A 246 23.86 29.57 -1.44
CA GLU A 246 23.61 29.01 -0.10
C GLU A 246 22.55 27.89 -0.21
N SER A 247 22.93 26.88 -0.98
CA SER A 247 22.45 25.52 -0.85
C SER A 247 23.69 24.68 -0.60
N GLU A 248 23.65 23.81 0.40
CA GLU A 248 24.75 22.96 0.90
C GLU A 248 25.58 23.55 2.05
N GLN A 249 25.04 23.49 3.26
CA GLN A 249 25.79 23.13 4.47
C GLN A 249 24.79 22.95 5.63
N ILE A 250 24.29 21.73 5.79
CA ILE A 250 24.05 21.04 7.09
C ILE A 250 23.88 19.57 6.70
N GLU A 251 25.00 18.91 6.41
CA GLU A 251 25.13 17.47 6.53
C GLU A 251 26.54 17.20 7.02
N SER A 252 26.66 16.28 7.98
CA SER A 252 27.91 15.77 8.59
C SER A 252 28.46 16.57 9.77
N LEU A 253 28.01 16.23 10.98
CA LEU A 253 28.90 15.75 12.05
C LEU A 253 28.10 14.84 12.99
N SER A 254 28.29 13.54 12.78
CA SER A 254 27.89 12.48 13.71
C SER A 254 28.90 12.37 14.87
N SER A 255 28.36 12.12 16.06
CA SER A 255 28.92 11.21 17.09
C SER A 255 29.78 11.77 18.23
N ILE A 256 29.20 11.62 19.44
CA ILE A 256 29.79 11.17 20.72
C ILE A 256 30.42 12.25 21.63
N ASN A 257 29.74 12.63 22.74
CA ASN A 257 29.87 11.91 24.03
C ASN A 257 28.89 12.41 25.12
N HIS A 258 28.60 11.49 26.05
CA HIS A 258 27.76 11.59 27.25
C HIS A 258 28.00 12.80 28.17
N SER A 259 26.92 13.36 28.75
CA SER A 259 26.60 13.22 30.19
C SER A 259 25.36 14.03 30.63
N LYS A 260 24.47 13.33 31.34
CA LYS A 260 23.65 13.70 32.52
C LYS A 260 22.47 14.70 32.44
N GLU A 261 21.45 14.32 33.22
CA GLU A 261 20.37 15.13 33.85
C GLU A 261 19.22 15.52 32.89
N GLU A 262 17.92 15.25 33.11
CA GLU A 262 17.09 15.00 34.30
C GLU A 262 15.91 14.05 33.98
N GLU A 263 15.66 13.08 34.86
CA GLU A 263 14.39 12.32 34.97
C GLU A 263 13.53 13.03 36.02
N ASP A 264 12.40 13.60 35.60
CA ASP A 264 11.40 14.10 36.53
C ASP A 264 10.38 13.01 36.87
N THR A 265 10.29 12.81 38.18
CA THR A 265 9.59 11.76 38.91
C THR A 265 8.09 12.10 38.99
N TYR A 266 7.21 11.17 38.63
CA TYR A 266 5.81 11.22 39.07
C TYR A 266 5.57 10.17 40.16
N GLU A 267 5.38 10.68 41.37
CA GLU A 267 4.99 9.95 42.58
C GLU A 267 3.60 9.31 42.41
N ILE A 268 3.50 8.02 42.73
CA ILE A 268 2.24 7.32 43.01
C ILE A 268 2.25 7.00 44.52
N PRO A 269 1.26 7.45 45.31
CA PRO A 269 1.21 7.13 46.73
C PRO A 269 0.65 5.72 46.96
N ALA A 270 1.29 5.00 47.88
CA ALA A 270 0.91 3.68 48.34
C ALA A 270 0.22 3.73 49.72
N SER A 271 -0.95 3.11 49.82
CA SER A 271 -1.46 2.32 50.96
C SER A 271 -2.65 1.51 50.40
N GLU A 272 -2.90 0.24 50.68
CA GLU A 272 -2.72 -0.57 51.88
C GLU A 272 -2.40 -2.03 51.51
N GLN A 273 -1.68 -2.68 52.41
CA GLN A 273 -1.36 -4.11 52.43
C GLN A 273 -2.62 -4.95 52.72
N GLU A 274 -2.73 -6.15 52.13
CA GLU A 274 -3.00 -7.36 52.93
C GLU A 274 -2.68 -8.69 52.19
N LYS A 275 -1.71 -9.41 52.77
CA LYS A 275 -1.60 -10.87 53.01
C LYS A 275 -2.25 -11.87 52.04
N ARG A 276 -1.39 -12.76 51.49
CA ARG A 276 -1.33 -14.24 51.72
C ARG A 276 -0.26 -14.83 50.78
N GLN A 277 0.93 -15.16 51.29
CA GLN A 277 1.39 -16.50 51.71
C GLN A 277 1.36 -17.61 50.63
N ALA A 278 2.54 -17.84 50.05
CA ALA A 278 3.27 -19.10 49.89
C ALA A 278 2.52 -20.40 49.50
N THR A 279 2.99 -21.03 48.42
CA THR A 279 3.55 -22.39 48.51
C THR A 279 4.50 -22.66 47.34
N SER A 280 5.72 -23.02 47.72
CA SER A 280 6.79 -23.62 46.92
C SER A 280 6.50 -25.09 46.64
N GLU A 281 6.89 -25.59 45.48
CA GLU A 281 7.41 -26.96 45.39
C GLU A 281 8.33 -27.10 44.18
N SER A 282 9.43 -27.82 44.43
CA SER A 282 10.68 -27.83 43.67
C SER A 282 11.01 -29.24 43.23
N LEU A 283 11.32 -29.43 41.92
CA LEU A 283 12.31 -30.36 41.33
C LEU A 283 12.16 -31.88 41.71
N PRO A 284 12.95 -32.87 41.20
CA PRO A 284 14.19 -32.76 40.42
C PRO A 284 14.42 -33.84 39.30
N THR A 285 15.60 -33.73 38.64
CA THR A 285 16.48 -34.84 38.19
C THR A 285 16.06 -35.68 36.97
N ALA A 286 16.91 -36.15 36.05
CA ALA A 286 18.26 -35.87 35.54
C ALA A 286 18.50 -36.85 34.37
N MET A 287 19.38 -36.53 33.43
CA MET A 287 20.58 -37.31 33.07
C MET A 287 21.08 -37.03 31.65
N GLU A 288 22.40 -37.09 31.60
CA GLU A 288 23.34 -36.66 30.60
C GLU A 288 23.56 -37.62 29.42
N LEU A 289 24.23 -37.02 28.42
CA LEU A 289 25.37 -37.51 27.64
C LEU A 289 25.15 -38.36 26.37
N SER A 290 25.65 -37.76 25.28
CA SER A 290 26.68 -38.30 24.38
C SER A 290 26.29 -38.76 22.96
N GLN A 291 26.86 -37.99 22.03
CA GLN A 291 27.75 -38.44 20.94
C GLN A 291 27.20 -38.71 19.54
N SER A 292 27.78 -37.90 18.64
CA SER A 292 28.34 -38.21 17.32
C SER A 292 27.43 -38.58 16.16
N GLN A 293 27.68 -37.85 15.06
CA GLN A 293 27.18 -38.05 13.70
C GLN A 293 27.37 -39.48 13.17
N PRO A 294 26.62 -39.84 12.12
CA PRO A 294 27.21 -39.71 10.78
C PRO A 294 26.28 -39.03 9.76
N VAL A 295 26.86 -38.18 8.93
CA VAL A 295 26.32 -37.80 7.61
C VAL A 295 26.53 -39.02 6.69
N PRO A 296 25.54 -39.43 5.88
CA PRO A 296 25.71 -39.17 4.46
C PRO A 296 24.44 -39.00 3.59
N LEU A 297 24.70 -38.35 2.46
CA LEU A 297 24.13 -38.51 1.11
C LEU A 297 22.93 -37.65 0.68
N GLN A 298 23.32 -36.64 -0.09
CA GLN A 298 22.57 -35.63 -0.81
C GLN A 298 21.73 -36.23 -1.95
N GLY A 299 20.41 -36.05 -1.88
CA GLY A 299 19.48 -36.22 -3.00
C GLY A 299 19.44 -35.02 -3.97
N LEU A 300 20.34 -34.04 -3.81
CA LEU A 300 20.32 -32.77 -4.56
C LEU A 300 21.26 -32.73 -5.78
N ASP A 301 22.23 -33.64 -5.90
CA ASP A 301 23.14 -33.67 -7.06
C ASP A 301 22.52 -34.35 -8.31
N LEU A 302 21.45 -35.14 -8.15
CA LEU A 302 20.76 -35.76 -9.27
C LEU A 302 19.81 -34.78 -10.00
N LEU A 303 19.34 -33.73 -9.30
CA LEU A 303 18.45 -32.71 -9.89
C LEU A 303 19.22 -31.61 -10.65
N SER A 304 20.46 -31.32 -10.27
CA SER A 304 21.30 -30.33 -10.97
C SER A 304 21.76 -30.81 -12.34
N THR A 305 21.94 -32.13 -12.52
CA THR A 305 22.37 -32.75 -13.78
C THR A 305 21.23 -32.81 -14.82
N LEU A 306 19.96 -32.90 -14.39
CA LEU A 306 18.80 -32.92 -15.29
C LEU A 306 18.32 -31.53 -15.70
N ALA A 307 18.59 -30.48 -14.92
CA ALA A 307 18.16 -29.11 -15.22
C ALA A 307 19.03 -28.40 -16.28
N MET A 308 20.25 -28.88 -16.54
CA MET A 308 21.18 -28.25 -17.51
C MET A 308 21.06 -28.81 -18.94
N SER A 309 20.33 -29.91 -19.18
CA SER A 309 20.17 -30.48 -20.53
C SER A 309 19.10 -29.77 -21.38
N PHE A 310 18.30 -28.87 -20.79
CA PHE A 310 17.25 -28.13 -21.49
C PHE A 310 17.70 -26.78 -22.09
N PHE A 311 18.95 -26.35 -21.85
CA PHE A 311 19.46 -25.04 -22.28
C PHE A 311 20.66 -25.10 -23.24
N ALA A 312 20.94 -26.25 -23.87
CA ALA A 312 21.98 -26.31 -24.90
C ALA A 312 21.53 -25.57 -26.19
N PRO A 313 22.39 -24.74 -26.80
CA PRO A 313 22.08 -24.06 -28.05
C PRO A 313 22.05 -25.05 -29.23
N PRO A 314 21.23 -24.81 -30.27
CA PRO A 314 21.14 -25.72 -31.40
C PRO A 314 22.43 -25.69 -32.22
N GLN A 315 23.07 -26.85 -32.40
CA GLN A 315 24.11 -27.02 -33.40
C GLN A 315 23.45 -27.29 -34.76
N ASN A 316 23.68 -26.37 -35.70
CA ASN A 316 23.36 -26.50 -37.12
C ASN A 316 24.60 -26.97 -37.89
N VAL A 317 24.48 -28.05 -38.67
CA VAL A 317 25.24 -28.24 -39.91
C VAL A 317 24.46 -29.13 -40.91
N SER A 318 23.92 -28.45 -41.95
CA SER A 318 23.95 -28.70 -43.42
C SER A 318 23.97 -30.16 -43.94
N SER A 319 23.17 -30.65 -44.91
CA SER A 319 22.80 -30.20 -46.29
C SER A 319 21.90 -31.31 -46.96
N PRO A 320 21.46 -31.26 -48.24
CA PRO A 320 20.91 -30.19 -49.08
C PRO A 320 19.56 -30.53 -49.81
N LEU A 321 18.84 -29.48 -50.24
CA LEU A 321 18.01 -29.23 -51.47
C LEU A 321 17.59 -30.40 -52.41
N PRO A 322 16.40 -30.35 -53.08
CA PRO A 322 16.13 -29.32 -54.12
C PRO A 322 14.70 -28.74 -54.26
N ARG A 323 14.68 -27.42 -54.52
CA ARG A 323 14.03 -26.65 -55.62
C ARG A 323 12.74 -27.17 -56.27
N MET A 324 11.69 -26.34 -56.29
CA MET A 324 10.99 -25.90 -57.52
C MET A 324 10.20 -24.59 -57.29
N SER A 325 10.04 -23.84 -58.37
CA SER A 325 9.69 -22.42 -58.48
C SER A 325 8.22 -22.18 -58.84
N SER A 326 7.70 -20.99 -58.49
CA SER A 326 6.89 -20.07 -59.35
C SER A 326 6.42 -18.88 -58.48
N THR A 327 6.83 -17.62 -58.71
CA THR A 327 6.29 -16.59 -59.64
C THR A 327 4.75 -16.45 -59.54
N LEU A 328 4.11 -15.29 -59.31
CA LEU A 328 4.43 -13.90 -59.65
C LEU A 328 3.53 -12.92 -58.85
N GLU A 329 4.09 -11.74 -58.57
CA GLU A 329 3.53 -10.37 -58.47
C GLU A 329 2.02 -10.10 -58.34
N ASN A 330 1.60 -9.28 -57.36
CA ASN A 330 1.30 -7.86 -57.60
C ASN A 330 0.92 -7.07 -56.34
N SER A 331 1.35 -5.81 -56.33
CA SER A 331 1.18 -4.75 -55.34
C SER A 331 -0.28 -4.37 -55.07
N ILE A 332 -0.59 -3.88 -53.86
CA ILE A 332 -1.24 -2.59 -53.56
C ILE A 332 -1.36 -2.41 -52.04
N THR A 333 -0.97 -1.22 -51.60
CA THR A 333 -1.22 -0.58 -50.30
C THR A 333 -2.64 -0.75 -49.78
N ALA A 334 -2.80 -1.34 -48.59
CA ALA A 334 -3.97 -1.17 -47.74
C ALA A 334 -3.56 -1.28 -46.27
N GLN A 335 -3.97 -0.30 -45.47
CA GLN A 335 -3.86 -0.30 -44.01
C GLN A 335 -4.44 -1.60 -43.44
N PRO A 336 -3.85 -2.22 -42.40
CA PRO A 336 -4.57 -3.23 -41.65
C PRO A 336 -5.63 -2.51 -40.81
N GLN A 337 -6.86 -2.48 -41.33
CA GLN A 337 -8.02 -2.28 -40.49
C GLN A 337 -8.07 -3.42 -39.48
N LEU A 338 -8.21 -3.07 -38.21
CA LEU A 338 -8.57 -4.01 -37.15
C LEU A 338 -9.91 -4.66 -37.54
N GLU A 339 -9.85 -5.87 -38.07
CA GLU A 339 -10.98 -6.80 -38.01
C GLU A 339 -11.12 -7.27 -36.57
N ASN A 340 -11.82 -6.45 -35.80
CA ASN A 340 -12.34 -6.78 -34.51
C ASN A 340 -13.86 -6.79 -34.68
N THR A 341 -14.47 -7.96 -34.78
CA THR A 341 -15.87 -8.21 -34.43
C THR A 341 -16.16 -9.71 -34.53
N ASN A 342 -16.82 -10.24 -33.50
CA ASN A 342 -17.41 -11.60 -33.38
C ASN A 342 -16.62 -12.71 -32.64
N VAL A 343 -16.05 -12.43 -31.47
CA VAL A 343 -15.77 -13.49 -30.45
C VAL A 343 -16.29 -13.14 -29.04
N PHE A 344 -16.88 -11.95 -28.84
CA PHE A 344 -17.12 -11.40 -27.49
C PHE A 344 -18.13 -12.16 -26.61
N TRP A 345 -19.02 -12.98 -27.17
CA TRP A 345 -20.12 -13.60 -26.40
C TRP A 345 -19.89 -15.07 -25.99
N ASN A 346 -18.86 -15.76 -26.50
CA ASN A 346 -18.64 -17.20 -26.21
C ASN A 346 -17.48 -17.51 -25.22
N GLN A 347 -16.71 -16.52 -24.77
CA GLN A 347 -15.57 -16.74 -23.86
C GLN A 347 -15.95 -16.79 -22.37
N ASN A 348 -17.17 -16.40 -21.99
CA ASN A 348 -17.55 -16.30 -20.58
C ASN A 348 -17.87 -17.63 -19.89
N SER A 349 -18.05 -18.75 -20.61
CA SER A 349 -18.33 -20.07 -19.99
C SER A 349 -17.15 -21.02 -19.93
N THR A 350 -16.07 -20.78 -20.68
CA THR A 350 -14.93 -21.71 -20.77
C THR A 350 -14.07 -21.65 -19.52
N HIS A 351 -13.78 -20.45 -19.00
CA HIS A 351 -12.93 -20.28 -17.83
C HIS A 351 -13.48 -20.91 -16.55
N ILE A 352 -14.81 -21.06 -16.43
CA ILE A 352 -15.45 -21.74 -15.30
C ILE A 352 -15.14 -23.25 -15.34
N LYS A 353 -15.21 -23.86 -16.54
CA LYS A 353 -14.86 -25.28 -16.72
C LYS A 353 -13.37 -25.50 -16.52
N ASP A 354 -12.55 -24.61 -17.06
CA ASP A 354 -11.10 -24.70 -16.95
C ASP A 354 -10.65 -24.52 -15.49
N SER A 355 -11.30 -23.65 -14.71
CA SER A 355 -11.01 -23.50 -13.28
C SER A 355 -11.46 -24.71 -12.47
N GLN A 356 -12.58 -25.34 -12.81
CA GLN A 356 -13.03 -26.58 -12.19
C GLN A 356 -12.05 -27.73 -12.46
N GLU A 357 -11.57 -27.85 -13.70
CA GLU A 357 -10.60 -28.87 -14.06
C GLU A 357 -9.23 -28.62 -13.40
N CYS A 358 -8.78 -27.36 -13.34
CA CYS A 358 -7.57 -27.00 -12.61
C CYS A 358 -7.67 -27.38 -11.13
N ASN A 359 -8.81 -27.08 -10.48
CA ASN A 359 -9.07 -27.47 -9.11
C ASN A 359 -9.04 -28.98 -8.93
N ARG A 360 -9.65 -29.74 -9.84
CA ARG A 360 -9.62 -31.20 -9.82
C ARG A 360 -8.18 -31.73 -9.86
N LEU A 361 -7.37 -31.26 -10.81
CA LEU A 361 -5.97 -31.64 -10.95
C LEU A 361 -5.11 -31.25 -9.74
N LEU A 362 -5.34 -30.06 -9.19
CA LEU A 362 -4.61 -29.55 -8.04
C LEU A 362 -4.96 -30.33 -6.76
N ASN A 363 -6.24 -30.71 -6.59
CA ASN A 363 -6.69 -31.55 -5.49
C ASN A 363 -6.17 -32.99 -5.59
N GLU A 364 -6.09 -33.54 -6.81
CA GLU A 364 -5.48 -34.85 -7.05
C GLU A 364 -3.99 -34.84 -6.68
N TRP A 365 -3.27 -33.82 -7.14
CA TRP A 365 -1.88 -33.60 -6.76
C TRP A 365 -1.71 -33.48 -5.23
N SER A 366 -2.51 -32.62 -4.58
CA SER A 366 -2.38 -32.36 -3.15
C SER A 366 -2.67 -33.61 -2.33
N LEU A 367 -3.71 -34.38 -2.69
CA LEU A 367 -4.04 -35.65 -2.04
C LEU A 367 -2.85 -36.61 -2.07
N ILE A 368 -2.24 -36.82 -3.25
CA ILE A 368 -1.10 -37.75 -3.39
C ILE A 368 0.12 -37.23 -2.63
N TYR A 369 0.40 -35.94 -2.72
CA TYR A 369 1.54 -35.31 -2.06
C TYR A 369 1.44 -35.42 -0.54
N PHE A 370 0.31 -34.99 0.06
CA PHE A 370 0.16 -34.99 1.52
C PHE A 370 0.01 -36.40 2.09
N ASN A 371 -0.56 -37.36 1.35
CA ASN A 371 -0.60 -38.76 1.77
C ASN A 371 0.79 -39.42 1.75
N SER A 372 1.74 -38.90 0.97
CA SER A 372 3.11 -39.42 0.94
C SER A 372 4.00 -38.90 2.08
N LEU A 373 3.53 -37.91 2.85
CA LEU A 373 4.30 -37.34 3.96
C LEU A 373 4.11 -38.15 5.24
N SER A 374 5.22 -38.47 5.92
CA SER A 374 5.19 -39.23 7.18
C SER A 374 4.62 -38.43 8.36
N THR A 375 4.55 -37.11 8.26
CA THR A 375 4.09 -36.22 9.33
C THR A 375 2.86 -35.43 8.88
N PRO A 376 1.83 -35.32 9.73
CA PRO A 376 0.65 -34.52 9.42
C PRO A 376 1.02 -33.04 9.26
N VAL A 377 0.58 -32.44 8.17
CA VAL A 377 0.82 -31.03 7.85
C VAL A 377 -0.36 -30.20 8.34
N SER A 378 -0.09 -28.99 8.87
CA SER A 378 -1.15 -28.08 9.30
C SER A 378 -2.04 -27.67 8.11
N GLU A 379 -3.30 -27.34 8.36
CA GLU A 379 -4.20 -26.90 7.28
C GLU A 379 -3.66 -25.65 6.55
N LYS A 380 -3.05 -24.71 7.29
CA LYS A 380 -2.43 -23.51 6.71
C LYS A 380 -1.24 -23.84 5.83
N ASP A 381 -0.40 -24.78 6.23
CA ASP A 381 0.73 -25.22 5.41
C ASP A 381 0.28 -26.03 4.18
N ASN A 382 -0.79 -26.79 4.31
CA ASN A 382 -1.41 -27.48 3.18
C ASN A 382 -1.91 -26.46 2.14
N GLN A 383 -2.63 -25.43 2.59
CA GLN A 383 -3.03 -24.31 1.74
C GLN A 383 -1.82 -23.60 1.13
N ALA A 384 -0.79 -23.30 1.93
CA ALA A 384 0.43 -22.63 1.47
C ALA A 384 1.12 -23.40 0.33
N LEU A 385 1.38 -24.69 0.52
CA LEU A 385 2.04 -25.55 -0.46
C LEU A 385 1.19 -25.76 -1.72
N THR A 386 -0.13 -25.85 -1.55
CA THR A 386 -1.05 -25.96 -2.69
C THR A 386 -1.06 -24.68 -3.54
N LEU A 387 -1.06 -23.50 -2.90
CA LEU A 387 -0.92 -22.22 -3.59
C LEU A 387 0.46 -22.03 -4.21
N GLU A 388 1.53 -22.51 -3.55
CA GLU A 388 2.87 -22.51 -4.12
C GLU A 388 2.92 -23.33 -5.41
N ARG A 389 2.32 -24.53 -5.41
CA ARG A 389 2.27 -25.40 -6.59
C ARG A 389 1.53 -24.74 -7.76
N LEU A 390 0.39 -24.11 -7.49
CA LEU A 390 -0.34 -23.35 -8.50
C LEU A 390 0.47 -22.15 -9.00
N GLY A 391 1.14 -21.43 -8.08
CA GLY A 391 2.04 -20.32 -8.41
C GLY A 391 3.18 -20.77 -9.33
N HIS A 392 3.79 -21.93 -9.08
CA HIS A 392 4.81 -22.51 -9.96
C HIS A 392 4.25 -22.86 -11.35
N ALA A 393 3.08 -23.49 -11.44
CA ALA A 393 2.45 -23.79 -12.72
C ALA A 393 2.20 -22.51 -13.54
N LEU A 394 1.77 -21.43 -12.88
CA LEU A 394 1.58 -20.12 -13.52
C LEU A 394 2.89 -19.43 -13.88
N LEU A 395 3.99 -19.65 -13.15
CA LEU A 395 5.32 -19.16 -13.56
C LEU A 395 5.80 -19.83 -14.85
N LEU A 396 5.57 -21.14 -14.99
CA LEU A 396 5.87 -21.86 -16.24
C LEU A 396 5.04 -21.33 -17.39
N ALA A 397 3.73 -21.12 -17.17
CA ALA A 397 2.84 -20.49 -18.14
C ALA A 397 3.31 -19.08 -18.52
N ALA A 398 3.72 -18.27 -17.54
CA ALA A 398 4.26 -16.93 -17.78
C ALA A 398 5.52 -16.97 -18.64
N ALA A 399 6.42 -17.93 -18.41
CA ALA A 399 7.65 -18.08 -19.18
C ALA A 399 7.36 -18.55 -20.61
N ARG A 400 6.36 -19.41 -20.79
CA ARG A 400 5.90 -19.84 -22.11
C ARG A 400 5.23 -18.72 -22.89
N LEU A 401 4.36 -17.93 -22.25
CA LEU A 401 3.77 -16.73 -22.83
C LEU A 401 4.84 -15.75 -23.30
N GLN A 402 5.91 -15.55 -22.53
CA GLN A 402 7.01 -14.68 -22.92
C GLN A 402 7.70 -15.11 -24.23
N LYS A 403 7.65 -16.40 -24.57
CA LYS A 403 8.29 -16.95 -25.78
C LYS A 403 7.34 -17.04 -26.96
N GLU A 404 6.10 -17.44 -26.71
CA GLU A 404 5.14 -17.83 -27.76
C GLU A 404 4.11 -16.73 -28.07
N SER A 405 3.84 -15.82 -27.14
CA SER A 405 2.84 -14.76 -27.34
C SER A 405 3.39 -13.63 -28.22
N GLN A 406 2.63 -13.25 -29.24
CA GLN A 406 2.94 -12.08 -30.06
C GLN A 406 2.81 -10.77 -29.26
N PHE A 407 1.90 -10.73 -28.28
CA PHE A 407 1.63 -9.54 -27.49
C PHE A 407 2.50 -9.47 -26.23
N PHE A 408 2.53 -10.56 -25.46
CA PHE A 408 3.27 -10.59 -24.20
C PHE A 408 4.76 -10.87 -24.37
N GLY A 409 5.22 -11.35 -25.53
CA GLY A 409 6.63 -11.64 -25.76
C GLY A 409 7.55 -10.41 -25.61
N GLN A 410 7.03 -9.22 -25.86
CA GLN A 410 7.76 -7.95 -25.68
C GLN A 410 7.58 -7.33 -24.29
N GLN A 411 6.60 -7.79 -23.50
CA GLN A 411 6.27 -7.22 -22.20
C GLN A 411 7.00 -7.97 -21.09
N LYS A 412 7.67 -7.26 -20.18
CA LYS A 412 8.36 -7.90 -19.04
C LYS A 412 7.42 -8.51 -18.01
N ILE A 413 6.18 -8.04 -17.96
CA ILE A 413 5.17 -8.47 -17.00
C ILE A 413 3.95 -8.90 -17.81
N ASN A 414 3.52 -10.15 -17.62
CA ASN A 414 2.31 -10.69 -18.21
C ASN A 414 1.31 -11.12 -17.11
N PRO A 415 0.02 -11.33 -17.43
CA PRO A 415 -1.00 -11.64 -16.43
C PRO A 415 -0.71 -12.90 -15.61
N ALA A 416 -0.14 -13.95 -16.23
CA ALA A 416 0.24 -15.18 -15.53
C ALA A 416 1.34 -14.93 -14.50
N LEU A 417 2.35 -14.12 -14.84
CA LEU A 417 3.39 -13.70 -13.89
C LEU A 417 2.80 -12.94 -12.71
N ARG A 418 1.88 -12.00 -12.96
CA ARG A 418 1.26 -11.18 -11.92
C ARG A 418 0.53 -12.04 -10.90
N ILE A 419 -0.26 -13.01 -11.36
CA ILE A 419 -0.98 -13.94 -10.49
C ILE A 419 0.01 -14.87 -9.79
N ALA A 420 0.99 -15.44 -10.50
CA ALA A 420 1.99 -16.33 -9.91
C ALA A 420 2.73 -15.67 -8.73
N VAL A 421 3.18 -14.43 -8.90
CA VAL A 421 3.85 -13.66 -7.84
C VAL A 421 2.92 -13.39 -6.65
N GLN A 422 1.63 -13.10 -6.90
CA GLN A 422 0.64 -12.95 -5.84
C GLN A 422 0.43 -14.25 -5.06
N LEU A 423 0.32 -15.38 -5.74
CA LEU A 423 0.14 -16.69 -5.10
C LEU A 423 1.37 -17.12 -4.29
N LEU A 424 2.57 -16.92 -4.82
CA LEU A 424 3.83 -17.23 -4.11
C LEU A 424 4.05 -16.31 -2.91
N SER A 425 3.63 -15.04 -3.00
CA SER A 425 3.65 -14.15 -1.84
C SER A 425 2.65 -14.62 -0.78
N ARG A 426 1.47 -15.07 -1.20
CA ARG A 426 0.44 -15.57 -0.29
C ARG A 426 0.83 -16.91 0.35
N SER A 427 1.48 -17.81 -0.37
CA SER A 427 2.00 -19.06 0.21
C SER A 427 3.04 -18.78 1.28
N ALA A 428 3.94 -17.80 1.06
CA ALA A 428 4.91 -17.38 2.07
C ALA A 428 4.24 -16.84 3.35
N GLU A 429 3.12 -16.10 3.21
CA GLU A 429 2.34 -15.57 4.33
C GLU A 429 1.58 -16.64 5.12
N LEU A 430 1.14 -17.72 4.46
CA LEU A 430 0.39 -18.81 5.08
C LEU A 430 1.30 -19.88 5.72
N SER A 431 2.54 -20.01 5.23
CA SER A 431 3.48 -21.00 5.73
C SER A 431 3.84 -20.77 7.19
N THR A 432 3.79 -21.82 7.99
CA THR A 432 4.20 -21.83 9.40
C THR A 432 5.65 -22.24 9.59
N LYS A 433 6.36 -22.61 8.52
CA LYS A 433 7.77 -23.05 8.52
C LYS A 433 8.68 -22.02 9.21
N HIS A 434 8.42 -20.73 8.99
CA HIS A 434 9.12 -19.63 9.61
C HIS A 434 8.12 -18.67 10.24
N PHE A 435 8.43 -18.13 11.43
CA PHE A 435 7.63 -17.08 12.05
C PHE A 435 7.58 -15.80 11.20
N ASN A 436 8.66 -15.54 10.44
CA ASN A 436 8.75 -14.38 9.56
C ASN A 436 8.49 -14.79 8.09
N PRO A 437 7.41 -14.32 7.46
CA PRO A 437 7.07 -14.67 6.07
C PRO A 437 8.11 -14.17 5.04
N GLU A 438 8.92 -13.16 5.38
CA GLU A 438 10.00 -12.69 4.51
C GLU A 438 11.11 -13.75 4.33
N LEU A 439 11.32 -14.64 5.32
CA LEU A 439 12.28 -15.74 5.18
C LEU A 439 11.78 -16.78 4.19
N THR A 440 10.52 -17.21 4.33
CA THR A 440 9.87 -18.11 3.36
C THR A 440 9.86 -17.49 1.97
N MET A 441 9.58 -16.20 1.85
CA MET A 441 9.61 -15.50 0.55
C MET A 441 11.01 -15.49 -0.08
N LYS A 442 12.08 -15.38 0.71
CA LYS A 442 13.47 -15.50 0.22
C LYS A 442 13.79 -16.92 -0.24
N GLU A 443 13.36 -17.94 0.50
CA GLU A 443 13.53 -19.35 0.10
C GLU A 443 12.84 -19.63 -1.23
N LEU A 444 11.57 -19.21 -1.36
CA LEU A 444 10.81 -19.32 -2.61
C LEU A 444 11.50 -18.54 -3.74
N SER A 445 12.03 -17.35 -3.45
CA SER A 445 12.78 -16.57 -4.43
C SER A 445 14.00 -17.32 -4.95
N ALA A 446 14.77 -17.97 -4.08
CA ALA A 446 15.92 -18.76 -4.48
C ALA A 446 15.51 -20.02 -5.27
N GLN A 447 14.48 -20.74 -4.80
CA GLN A 447 13.96 -21.94 -5.44
C GLN A 447 13.47 -21.66 -6.86
N TYR A 448 12.74 -20.56 -7.06
CA TYR A 448 12.18 -20.17 -8.36
C TYR A 448 13.06 -19.20 -9.14
N ALA A 449 14.27 -18.88 -8.67
CA ALA A 449 15.19 -17.94 -9.32
C ALA A 449 15.43 -18.25 -10.82
N PRO A 450 15.59 -19.51 -11.27
CA PRO A 450 15.77 -19.81 -12.68
C PRO A 450 14.62 -19.35 -13.58
N LEU A 451 13.38 -19.39 -13.06
CA LEU A 451 12.19 -18.92 -13.79
C LEU A 451 12.00 -17.41 -13.63
N LEU A 452 12.19 -16.88 -12.41
CA LEU A 452 11.94 -15.48 -12.10
C LEU A 452 12.96 -14.52 -12.75
N LYS A 453 14.20 -14.98 -12.96
CA LYS A 453 15.28 -14.16 -13.53
C LYS A 453 14.94 -13.60 -14.91
N ALA A 454 14.18 -14.34 -15.72
CA ALA A 454 13.78 -13.91 -17.07
C ALA A 454 12.89 -12.64 -17.05
N PHE A 455 12.19 -12.38 -15.96
CA PHE A 455 11.29 -11.24 -15.80
C PHE A 455 11.93 -10.05 -15.09
N ALA A 456 13.13 -10.23 -14.53
CA ALA A 456 13.86 -9.16 -13.86
C ALA A 456 14.45 -8.16 -14.85
N ASN A 457 14.61 -6.91 -14.42
CA ASN A 457 15.20 -5.89 -15.27
C ASN A 457 16.68 -6.19 -15.56
N PRO A 458 17.11 -6.25 -16.83
CA PRO A 458 18.47 -6.64 -17.21
C PRO A 458 19.55 -5.67 -16.70
N GLY A 459 19.18 -4.43 -16.37
CA GLY A 459 20.10 -3.41 -15.84
C GLY A 459 20.38 -3.50 -14.34
N ARG A 460 19.79 -4.44 -13.60
CA ARG A 460 20.02 -4.62 -12.16
C ARG A 460 20.42 -6.04 -11.85
N GLN A 461 21.65 -6.25 -11.39
CA GLN A 461 22.04 -7.53 -10.81
C GLN A 461 21.28 -7.73 -9.50
N LEU A 462 20.43 -8.75 -9.46
CA LEU A 462 19.70 -9.19 -8.28
C LEU A 462 20.26 -10.52 -7.82
N TYR A 463 20.34 -10.70 -6.51
CA TYR A 463 20.65 -12.00 -5.93
C TYR A 463 19.44 -12.94 -6.03
N ASN A 464 19.68 -14.26 -6.05
CA ASN A 464 18.61 -15.26 -6.17
C ASN A 464 17.51 -15.09 -5.11
N LEU A 465 17.89 -14.65 -3.90
CA LEU A 465 16.97 -14.41 -2.78
C LEU A 465 16.06 -13.18 -2.95
N GLU A 466 16.30 -12.34 -3.97
CA GLU A 466 15.65 -11.04 -4.10
C GLU A 466 14.65 -10.95 -5.27
N TYR A 467 14.69 -11.89 -6.21
CA TYR A 467 13.84 -11.86 -7.41
C TYR A 467 12.35 -11.76 -7.09
N LEU A 468 11.84 -12.61 -6.20
CA LEU A 468 10.41 -12.62 -5.88
C LEU A 468 9.98 -11.32 -5.20
N GLN A 469 10.77 -10.79 -4.27
CA GLN A 469 10.48 -9.51 -3.61
C GLN A 469 10.55 -8.34 -4.59
N HIS A 470 11.50 -8.37 -5.52
CA HIS A 470 11.62 -7.36 -6.58
C HIS A 470 10.41 -7.38 -7.51
N LEU A 471 10.03 -8.55 -8.01
CA LEU A 471 8.86 -8.72 -8.89
C LEU A 471 7.57 -8.39 -8.16
N ARG A 472 7.43 -8.75 -6.88
CA ARG A 472 6.31 -8.32 -6.02
C ARG A 472 6.18 -6.80 -6.03
N ARG A 473 7.27 -6.06 -5.78
CA ARG A 473 7.24 -4.58 -5.82
C ARG A 473 6.88 -4.03 -7.19
N GLN A 474 7.24 -4.70 -8.28
CA GLN A 474 6.87 -4.26 -9.63
C GLN A 474 5.39 -4.52 -9.91
N VAL A 475 4.92 -5.74 -9.66
CA VAL A 475 3.54 -6.17 -9.91
C VAL A 475 2.54 -5.41 -9.04
N TYR A 476 2.89 -5.06 -7.80
CA TYR A 476 2.01 -4.32 -6.88
C TYR A 476 1.86 -2.82 -7.21
N LYS A 477 2.66 -2.28 -8.15
CA LYS A 477 2.38 -0.95 -8.71
C LYS A 477 1.14 -0.98 -9.61
N GLU A 478 0.80 -2.15 -10.13
CA GLU A 478 -0.41 -2.38 -10.90
C GLU A 478 -1.53 -2.90 -9.96
N SER A 479 -2.79 -2.71 -10.35
CA SER A 479 -3.93 -3.21 -9.56
C SER A 479 -3.83 -4.72 -9.35
N LEU A 480 -4.23 -5.23 -8.17
CA LEU A 480 -4.28 -6.67 -7.97
C LEU A 480 -5.32 -7.29 -8.93
N LEU A 481 -4.95 -8.41 -9.57
CA LEU A 481 -5.83 -9.11 -10.51
C LEU A 481 -6.86 -9.97 -9.77
N ILE A 482 -6.48 -10.50 -8.62
CA ILE A 482 -7.33 -11.33 -7.77
C ILE A 482 -7.17 -10.93 -6.30
N ASN A 483 -8.22 -11.13 -5.52
CA ASN A 483 -8.15 -11.03 -4.07
C ASN A 483 -7.83 -12.41 -3.48
N THR A 484 -6.73 -12.52 -2.76
CA THR A 484 -6.28 -13.77 -2.11
C THR A 484 -6.44 -13.74 -0.59
N ARG A 485 -6.94 -12.64 -0.03
CA ARG A 485 -7.17 -12.51 1.42
C ARG A 485 -8.40 -13.33 1.81
N GLU A 486 -8.22 -14.22 2.78
CA GLU A 486 -9.29 -15.06 3.37
C GLU A 486 -10.07 -15.95 2.39
N ALA A 487 -9.62 -16.04 1.14
CA ALA A 487 -10.23 -16.87 0.12
C ALA A 487 -9.72 -18.32 0.23
N SER A 488 -10.59 -19.29 -0.03
CA SER A 488 -10.19 -20.69 -0.13
C SER A 488 -9.31 -20.92 -1.37
N VAL A 489 -8.54 -22.01 -1.41
CA VAL A 489 -7.74 -22.38 -2.59
C VAL A 489 -8.62 -22.48 -3.84
N THR A 490 -9.82 -23.04 -3.71
CA THR A 490 -10.78 -23.20 -4.81
C THR A 490 -11.30 -21.86 -5.34
N ASP A 491 -11.58 -20.91 -4.45
CA ASP A 491 -11.98 -19.55 -4.83
C ASP A 491 -10.83 -18.81 -5.52
N ILE A 492 -9.61 -18.98 -5.02
CA ILE A 492 -8.40 -18.40 -5.61
C ILE A 492 -8.17 -18.94 -7.02
N VAL A 493 -8.30 -20.25 -7.25
CA VAL A 493 -8.19 -20.85 -8.59
C VAL A 493 -9.27 -20.29 -9.52
N THR A 494 -10.51 -20.22 -9.06
CA THR A 494 -11.64 -19.67 -9.85
C THR A 494 -11.42 -18.21 -10.22
N ALA A 495 -11.00 -17.39 -9.25
CA ALA A 495 -10.67 -15.99 -9.47
C ALA A 495 -9.48 -15.84 -10.44
N SER A 496 -8.46 -16.70 -10.33
CA SER A 496 -7.27 -16.68 -11.20
C SER A 496 -7.64 -16.92 -12.65
N PHE A 497 -8.41 -17.97 -12.94
CA PHE A 497 -8.81 -18.30 -14.30
C PHE A 497 -9.79 -17.28 -14.89
N LYS A 498 -10.68 -16.71 -14.05
CA LYS A 498 -11.52 -15.58 -14.45
C LYS A 498 -10.70 -14.34 -14.80
N ALA A 499 -9.71 -13.99 -13.98
CA ALA A 499 -8.83 -12.86 -14.24
C ALA A 499 -8.03 -13.08 -15.54
N LEU A 500 -7.44 -14.26 -15.73
CA LEU A 500 -6.70 -14.62 -16.93
C LEU A 500 -7.58 -14.54 -18.19
N ALA A 501 -8.81 -15.06 -18.14
CA ALA A 501 -9.74 -14.98 -19.27
C ALA A 501 -10.11 -13.53 -19.64
N ASN A 502 -10.17 -12.63 -18.65
CA ASN A 502 -10.45 -11.22 -18.87
C ASN A 502 -9.24 -10.43 -19.38
N THR A 503 -8.01 -10.88 -19.09
CA THR A 503 -6.78 -10.12 -19.38
C THR A 503 -5.96 -10.67 -20.55
N CYS A 504 -6.10 -11.95 -20.87
CA CYS A 504 -5.36 -12.60 -21.96
C CYS A 504 -6.22 -12.67 -23.23
N PHE A 505 -5.58 -12.60 -24.39
CA PHE A 505 -6.24 -12.96 -25.65
C PHE A 505 -6.51 -14.46 -25.70
N GLY A 506 -7.49 -14.90 -26.51
CA GLY A 506 -7.94 -16.31 -26.53
C GLY A 506 -6.80 -17.33 -26.66
N LYS A 507 -5.87 -17.14 -27.61
CA LYS A 507 -4.71 -18.02 -27.79
C LYS A 507 -3.73 -17.99 -26.62
N ASP A 508 -3.48 -16.81 -26.05
CA ASP A 508 -2.61 -16.66 -24.87
C ASP A 508 -3.23 -17.32 -23.63
N TYR A 509 -4.55 -17.21 -23.47
CA TYR A 509 -5.29 -17.88 -22.41
C TYR A 509 -5.19 -19.41 -22.53
N GLU A 510 -5.35 -19.96 -23.74
CA GLU A 510 -5.17 -21.40 -24.02
C GLU A 510 -3.76 -21.87 -23.66
N ILE A 511 -2.72 -21.11 -24.04
CA ILE A 511 -1.32 -21.41 -23.66
C ILE A 511 -1.17 -21.48 -22.13
N VAL A 512 -1.76 -20.54 -21.39
CA VAL A 512 -1.70 -20.53 -19.93
C VAL A 512 -2.42 -21.75 -19.35
N ARG A 513 -3.65 -22.01 -19.80
CA ARG A 513 -4.46 -23.16 -19.37
C ARG A 513 -3.70 -24.47 -19.58
N ASP A 514 -3.24 -24.72 -20.80
CA ASP A 514 -2.60 -25.97 -21.18
C ASP A 514 -1.30 -26.18 -20.39
N THR A 515 -0.50 -25.12 -20.25
CA THR A 515 0.74 -25.19 -19.46
C THR A 515 0.45 -25.48 -17.98
N CYS A 516 -0.58 -24.87 -17.41
CA CYS A 516 -0.97 -25.16 -16.02
C CYS A 516 -1.42 -26.62 -15.85
N PHE A 517 -2.22 -27.15 -16.78
CA PHE A 517 -2.69 -28.53 -16.73
C PHE A 517 -1.53 -29.52 -16.90
N GLU A 518 -0.69 -29.32 -17.91
CA GLU A 518 0.51 -30.12 -18.15
C GLU A 518 1.46 -30.13 -16.94
N ALA A 519 1.68 -28.96 -16.33
CA ALA A 519 2.56 -28.82 -15.18
C ALA A 519 2.03 -29.52 -13.92
N LEU A 520 0.70 -29.53 -13.72
CA LEU A 520 0.07 -30.25 -12.60
C LEU A 520 0.06 -31.75 -12.86
N LEU A 521 -0.37 -32.20 -14.04
CA LEU A 521 -0.37 -33.60 -14.44
C LEU A 521 1.02 -34.23 -14.33
N SER A 522 2.05 -33.53 -14.83
CA SER A 522 3.44 -34.00 -14.76
C SER A 522 3.92 -34.13 -13.32
N ALA A 523 3.48 -33.24 -12.42
CA ALA A 523 3.81 -33.30 -11.00
C ALA A 523 3.15 -34.49 -10.32
N THR A 524 1.85 -34.68 -10.57
CA THR A 524 1.05 -35.78 -10.03
C THR A 524 1.63 -37.12 -10.47
N TYR A 525 2.00 -37.24 -11.75
CA TYR A 525 2.63 -38.44 -12.30
C TYR A 525 3.99 -38.73 -11.64
N ALA A 526 4.84 -37.70 -11.48
CA ALA A 526 6.15 -37.85 -10.84
C ALA A 526 6.03 -38.33 -9.38
N LEU A 527 5.07 -37.80 -8.62
CA LEU A 527 4.80 -38.24 -7.25
C LEU A 527 4.27 -39.69 -7.21
N SER A 528 3.32 -40.01 -8.09
CA SER A 528 2.73 -41.35 -8.15
C SER A 528 3.79 -42.42 -8.46
N LYS A 529 4.73 -42.11 -9.36
CA LYS A 529 5.83 -43.02 -9.69
C LYS A 529 6.78 -43.27 -8.51
N ASN A 530 7.05 -42.24 -7.71
CA ASN A 530 7.97 -42.34 -6.57
C ASN A 530 7.35 -43.05 -5.36
N ASN A 531 6.03 -43.10 -5.25
CA ASN A 531 5.31 -43.80 -4.17
C ASN A 531 5.12 -45.31 -4.43
N HIS A 532 5.55 -45.82 -5.58
CA HIS A 532 5.46 -47.24 -5.97
C HIS A 532 6.80 -47.99 -5.89
N ILE A 533 7.77 -47.43 -5.16
CA ILE A 533 9.05 -48.07 -4.76
C ILE A 533 9.02 -48.22 -3.26
#